data_AF-A0A434X935-F1
#
_entry.id   AF-A0A434X935-F1
#
_cell.length_a   1.000
_cell.length_b   1.000
_cell.length_c   1.000
_cell.angle_alpha   90.00
_cell.angle_beta   90.00
_cell.angle_gamma   90.00
#
_symmetry.space_group_name_H-M   'P 1'
#
loop_
_entity.id
_entity.type
_entity.pdbx_description
1 polymer ?
#
loop_
_entity_poly.entity_id
_entity_poly.type
_entity_poly.pdbx_seq_one_letter_code
_entity_poly.pdbx_strand_id
1 'polypeptide(L)'
;MLANMSRQGAIVKLPHLVGQRFEELAALIGPTGAFASEGKATAAALSAFRQHEHLRSSLAHGVGKVVLDRQGNWLLVLRTLAFRSKQPQRMVLVVEQSEADQTVKSLQTTGGRLVSELGNLRRALGST
;
A
#
# COMPACT_ATOMS: atom_id res chain seq x y z
N MET A 1 17.58 -2.55 45.52
CA MET A 1 18.01 -2.29 44.13
C MET A 1 16.84 -2.62 43.22
N LEU A 2 16.11 -1.60 42.75
CA LEU A 2 15.06 -1.76 41.75
C LEU A 2 15.71 -1.62 40.38
N ALA A 3 15.78 -2.73 39.65
CA ALA A 3 16.38 -2.77 38.33
C ALA A 3 15.51 -1.98 37.34
N ASN A 4 16.14 -0.93 36.82
CA ASN A 4 15.77 -0.04 35.74
C ASN A 4 14.95 -0.73 34.61
N MET A 5 13.63 -0.57 34.63
CA MET A 5 12.75 -0.93 33.51
C MET A 5 12.73 0.21 32.49
N SER A 6 13.73 0.29 31.62
CA SER A 6 13.69 1.18 30.46
C SER A 6 13.31 0.40 29.20
N ARG A 7 12.04 0.00 29.08
CA ARG A 7 11.42 -0.25 27.76
C ARG A 7 10.44 0.90 27.47
N GLN A 8 10.96 2.10 27.26
CA GLN A 8 10.20 3.11 26.52
C GLN A 8 10.22 2.66 25.06
N GLY A 9 9.09 2.20 24.54
CA GLY A 9 8.91 1.90 23.13
C GLY A 9 9.36 3.09 22.29
N ALA A 10 10.19 2.85 21.29
CA ALA A 10 10.67 3.89 20.39
C ALA A 10 9.46 4.61 19.77
N ILE A 11 9.28 5.89 20.09
CA ILE A 11 8.23 6.72 19.47
C ILE A 11 8.68 6.99 18.05
N VAL A 12 8.12 6.26 17.09
CA VAL A 12 8.40 6.47 15.68
C VAL A 12 7.36 7.41 15.08
N LYS A 13 7.82 8.56 14.58
CA LYS A 13 6.97 9.52 13.89
C LYS A 13 6.89 9.14 12.41
N LEU A 14 5.76 8.56 12.00
CA LEU A 14 5.52 8.30 10.58
C LEU A 14 5.32 9.62 9.81
N PRO A 15 5.81 9.72 8.57
CA PRO A 15 5.59 10.88 7.71
C PRO A 15 4.11 11.05 7.34
N HIS A 16 3.74 12.19 6.75
CA HIS A 16 2.35 12.47 6.40
C HIS A 16 1.96 11.90 5.02
N LEU A 17 2.90 11.82 4.09
CA LEU A 17 2.66 11.31 2.74
C LEU A 17 2.52 9.79 2.75
N VAL A 18 1.44 9.28 2.16
CA VAL A 18 1.12 7.84 2.17
C VAL A 18 2.25 6.94 1.67
N GLY A 19 2.93 7.33 0.58
CA GLY A 19 4.06 6.56 0.07
C GLY A 19 5.22 6.49 1.05
N GLN A 20 5.58 7.63 1.65
CA GLN A 20 6.62 7.68 2.68
C GLN A 20 6.21 6.89 3.94
N ARG A 21 4.91 6.87 4.28
CA ARG A 21 4.40 6.08 5.41
C ARG A 21 4.60 4.59 5.17
N PHE A 22 4.35 4.11 3.96
CA PHE A 22 4.58 2.70 3.63
C PHE A 22 6.06 2.35 3.61
N GLU A 23 6.94 3.23 3.12
CA GLU A 23 8.38 2.99 3.18
C GLU A 23 8.90 2.95 4.62
N GLU A 24 8.54 3.93 5.44
CA GLU A 24 8.96 3.98 6.85
C GLU A 24 8.41 2.78 7.62
N LEU A 25 7.12 2.45 7.43
CA LEU A 25 6.52 1.27 8.04
C LEU A 25 7.24 0.00 7.61
N ALA A 26 7.55 -0.17 6.31
CA ALA A 26 8.27 -1.33 5.80
C ALA A 26 9.68 -1.45 6.40
N ALA A 27 10.37 -0.33 6.60
CA ALA A 27 11.68 -0.30 7.25
C ALA A 27 11.59 -0.77 8.72
N LEU A 28 10.57 -0.31 9.46
CA LEU A 28 10.38 -0.64 10.87
C LEU A 28 10.04 -2.11 11.13
N ILE A 29 9.23 -2.72 10.26
CA ILE A 29 8.77 -4.11 10.41
C ILE A 29 9.57 -5.10 9.55
N GLY A 30 10.53 -4.60 8.79
CA GLY A 30 11.42 -5.41 7.95
C GLY A 30 12.38 -6.26 8.76
N PRO A 31 13.15 -7.16 8.12
CA PRO A 31 14.01 -8.14 8.81
C PRO A 31 15.04 -7.53 9.77
N THR A 32 15.48 -6.30 9.52
CA THR A 32 16.44 -5.55 10.34
C THR A 32 15.80 -4.38 11.08
N GLY A 33 14.46 -4.28 11.06
CA GLY A 33 13.71 -3.18 11.64
C GLY A 33 13.53 -3.31 13.15
N ALA A 34 13.18 -2.19 13.80
CA ALA A 34 12.98 -2.14 15.25
C ALA A 34 11.87 -3.08 15.76
N PHE A 35 10.93 -3.46 14.88
CA PHE A 35 9.82 -4.37 15.19
C PHE A 35 9.86 -5.65 14.33
N ALA A 36 11.05 -6.12 13.95
CA ALA A 36 11.20 -7.29 13.09
C ALA A 36 10.52 -8.57 13.66
N SER A 37 10.61 -8.78 14.98
CA SER A 37 10.02 -9.93 15.68
C SER A 37 8.49 -9.94 15.63
N GLU A 38 7.86 -8.80 15.91
CA GLU A 38 6.42 -8.60 15.97
C GLU A 38 5.83 -8.38 14.56
N GLY A 39 6.64 -7.84 13.65
CA GLY A 39 6.22 -7.26 12.38
C GLY A 39 6.18 -8.22 11.20
N LYS A 40 6.71 -9.45 11.31
CA LYS A 40 6.87 -10.39 10.18
C LYS A 40 5.59 -10.59 9.36
N ALA A 41 4.44 -10.83 10.01
CA ALA A 41 3.16 -11.03 9.31
C ALA A 41 2.68 -9.72 8.65
N THR A 42 2.89 -8.58 9.31
CA THR A 42 2.57 -7.26 8.77
C THR A 42 3.45 -6.92 7.57
N ALA A 43 4.74 -7.28 7.59
CA ALA A 43 5.66 -7.07 6.48
C ALA A 43 5.21 -7.82 5.22
N ALA A 44 4.81 -9.08 5.38
CA ALA A 44 4.27 -9.89 4.28
C ALA A 44 2.95 -9.31 3.74
N ALA A 45 2.04 -8.90 4.62
CA ALA A 45 0.76 -8.30 4.23
C ALA A 45 0.96 -6.95 3.51
N LEU A 46 1.89 -6.13 3.99
CA LEU A 46 2.25 -4.85 3.37
C LEU A 46 2.82 -5.09 1.98
N SER A 47 3.79 -5.99 1.83
CA SER A 47 4.37 -6.33 0.52
C SER A 47 3.32 -6.79 -0.50
N ALA A 48 2.37 -7.63 -0.08
CA ALA A 48 1.28 -8.08 -0.94
C ALA A 48 0.37 -6.91 -1.37
N PHE A 49 -0.02 -6.03 -0.45
CA PHE A 49 -0.84 -4.86 -0.75
C PHE A 49 -0.11 -3.87 -1.67
N ARG A 50 1.20 -3.68 -1.47
CA ARG A 50 2.02 -2.73 -2.24
C ARG A 50 2.14 -3.07 -3.72
N GLN A 51 1.85 -4.32 -4.12
CA GLN A 51 1.74 -4.69 -5.54
C GLN A 51 0.75 -3.80 -6.30
N HIS A 52 -0.23 -3.22 -5.61
CA HIS A 52 -1.25 -2.34 -6.21
C HIS A 52 -0.89 -0.84 -6.20
N GLU A 53 0.24 -0.43 -5.63
CA GLU A 53 0.61 1.00 -5.52
C GLU A 53 0.68 1.72 -6.87
N HIS A 54 1.06 0.99 -7.92
CA HIS A 54 1.15 1.51 -9.28
C HIS A 54 -0.18 2.06 -9.81
N LEU A 55 -1.31 1.52 -9.33
CA LEU A 55 -2.66 1.95 -9.74
C LEU A 55 -3.04 3.32 -9.15
N ARG A 56 -2.45 3.71 -8.00
CA ARG A 56 -2.87 4.88 -7.22
C ARG A 56 -2.87 6.16 -8.04
N SER A 57 -1.80 6.39 -8.82
CA SER A 57 -1.69 7.62 -9.61
C SER A 57 -2.76 7.69 -10.70
N SER A 58 -3.01 6.58 -11.39
CA SER A 58 -3.98 6.52 -12.47
C SER A 58 -5.41 6.63 -11.95
N LEU A 59 -5.73 6.01 -10.80
CA LEU A 59 -7.05 6.06 -10.21
C LEU A 59 -7.38 7.42 -9.58
N ALA A 60 -6.40 8.07 -8.93
CA ALA A 60 -6.63 9.33 -8.22
C ALA A 60 -6.57 10.57 -9.14
N HIS A 61 -5.77 10.51 -10.21
CA HIS A 61 -5.44 11.68 -11.03
C HIS A 61 -5.63 11.44 -12.54
N GLY A 62 -5.98 10.23 -12.95
CA GLY A 62 -6.21 9.91 -14.34
C GLY A 62 -7.55 10.45 -14.85
N VAL A 63 -7.57 10.83 -16.12
CA VAL A 63 -8.80 11.11 -16.85
C VAL A 63 -9.26 9.82 -17.51
N GLY A 64 -10.43 9.34 -17.11
CA GLY A 64 -11.00 8.07 -17.56
C GLY A 64 -11.89 8.19 -18.78
N LYS A 65 -11.86 7.17 -19.64
CA LYS A 65 -12.86 6.90 -20.67
C LYS A 65 -13.23 5.42 -20.61
N VAL A 66 -14.51 5.14 -20.80
CA VAL A 66 -15.01 3.77 -20.99
C VAL A 66 -15.20 3.56 -22.49
N VAL A 67 -14.67 2.47 -23.02
CA VAL A 67 -14.86 2.04 -24.40
C VAL A 67 -15.42 0.63 -24.40
N LEU A 68 -16.11 0.23 -25.48
CA LEU A 68 -16.62 -1.12 -25.65
C LEU A 68 -15.78 -1.85 -26.70
N ASP A 69 -15.48 -3.13 -26.45
CA ASP A 69 -14.98 -4.02 -27.49
C ASP A 69 -16.11 -4.47 -28.44
N ARG A 70 -15.77 -5.32 -29.42
CA ARG A 70 -16.75 -5.86 -30.38
C ARG A 70 -17.79 -6.79 -29.74
N GLN A 71 -17.50 -7.34 -28.57
CA GLN A 71 -18.35 -8.27 -27.83
C GLN A 71 -19.23 -7.54 -26.81
N GLY A 72 -19.05 -6.22 -26.65
CA GLY A 72 -19.77 -5.38 -25.71
C GLY A 72 -19.16 -5.35 -24.31
N ASN A 73 -17.99 -5.96 -24.09
CA ASN A 73 -17.28 -5.81 -22.82
C ASN A 73 -16.64 -4.42 -22.75
N TRP A 74 -16.61 -3.85 -21.55
CA TRP A 74 -16.01 -2.53 -21.38
C TRP A 74 -14.49 -2.62 -21.10
N LEU A 75 -13.77 -1.62 -21.57
CA LEU A 75 -12.40 -1.33 -21.16
C LEU A 75 -12.35 0.08 -20.57
N LEU A 76 -11.64 0.23 -19.45
CA LEU A 76 -11.35 1.51 -18.86
C LEU A 76 -9.98 1.99 -19.33
N VAL A 77 -9.95 3.15 -19.98
CA VAL A 77 -8.71 3.82 -20.38
C VAL A 77 -8.49 5.03 -19.47
N LEU A 78 -7.50 4.96 -18.59
CA LEU A 78 -7.08 6.04 -17.72
C LEU A 78 -5.80 6.68 -18.27
N ARG A 79 -5.87 7.99 -18.52
CA ARG A 79 -4.71 8.78 -18.96
C ARG A 79 -4.27 9.72 -17.86
N THR A 80 -3.00 9.64 -17.50
CA THR A 80 -2.42 10.49 -16.46
C THR A 80 -1.27 11.29 -17.05
N LEU A 81 -1.21 12.59 -16.72
CA LEU A 81 -0.06 13.44 -16.98
C LEU A 81 0.54 13.85 -15.63
N ALA A 82 1.76 13.42 -15.37
CA ALA A 82 2.52 13.84 -14.20
C ALA A 82 3.77 14.59 -14.63
N PHE A 83 4.21 15.58 -13.86
CA PHE A 83 5.51 16.22 -14.06
C PHE A 83 6.52 15.61 -13.09
N ARG A 84 7.61 15.05 -13.62
CA ARG A 84 8.75 14.59 -12.82
C ARG A 84 10.03 15.23 -13.34
N SER A 85 10.82 15.82 -12.44
CA SER A 85 12.05 16.53 -12.80
C SER A 85 11.84 17.56 -13.93
N LYS A 86 10.73 18.31 -13.86
CA LYS A 86 10.28 19.30 -14.86
C LYS A 86 9.93 18.72 -16.24
N GLN A 87 9.89 17.40 -16.40
CA GLN A 87 9.51 16.75 -17.65
C GLN A 87 8.10 16.14 -17.55
N PRO A 88 7.24 16.33 -18.56
CA PRO A 88 5.93 15.70 -18.61
C PRO A 88 6.08 14.20 -18.86
N GLN A 89 5.50 13.40 -17.98
CA GLN A 89 5.37 11.95 -18.11
C GLN A 89 3.90 11.61 -18.34
N ARG A 90 3.61 11.05 -19.52
CA ARG A 90 2.29 10.56 -19.88
C ARG A 90 2.22 9.07 -19.60
N MET A 91 1.20 8.66 -18.88
CA MET A 91 0.90 7.25 -18.62
C MET A 91 -0.49 6.93 -19.13
N VAL A 92 -0.64 5.75 -19.72
CA VAL A 92 -1.93 5.19 -20.10
C VAL A 92 -2.05 3.84 -19.39
N LEU A 93 -3.10 3.69 -18.59
CA LEU A 93 -3.51 2.42 -18.02
C LEU A 93 -4.79 2.00 -18.73
N VAL A 94 -4.76 0.82 -19.34
CA VAL A 94 -5.95 0.17 -19.92
C VAL A 94 -6.27 -1.00 -19.03
N VAL A 95 -7.52 -1.08 -18.58
CA VAL A 95 -7.99 -2.16 -17.71
C VAL A 95 -9.20 -2.79 -18.40
N GLU A 96 -9.10 -4.09 -18.68
CA GLU A 96 -10.23 -4.87 -19.15
C GLU A 96 -11.21 -5.14 -18.01
N GLN A 97 -12.48 -5.32 -18.32
CA GLN A 97 -13.50 -5.62 -17.31
C GLN A 97 -13.12 -6.81 -16.41
N SER A 98 -12.61 -7.90 -16.98
CA SER A 98 -12.19 -9.10 -16.23
C SER A 98 -10.97 -8.84 -15.33
N GLU A 99 -10.02 -8.05 -15.81
CA GLU A 99 -8.84 -7.61 -15.04
C GLU A 99 -9.24 -6.69 -13.88
N ALA A 100 -10.22 -5.80 -14.10
CA ALA A 100 -10.76 -4.94 -13.06
C ALA A 100 -11.38 -5.78 -11.93
N ASP A 101 -12.20 -6.78 -12.27
CA ASP A 101 -12.81 -7.67 -11.29
C ASP A 101 -11.77 -8.42 -10.45
N GLN A 102 -10.70 -8.92 -11.09
CA GLN A 102 -9.59 -9.57 -10.39
C GLN A 102 -8.83 -8.59 -9.49
N THR A 103 -8.57 -7.39 -9.99
CA THR A 103 -7.86 -6.33 -9.25
C THR A 103 -8.64 -5.90 -8.02
N VAL A 104 -9.96 -5.72 -8.14
CA VAL A 104 -10.83 -5.37 -7.01
C VAL A 104 -10.81 -6.46 -5.94
N LYS A 105 -10.96 -7.73 -6.33
CA LYS A 105 -10.88 -8.87 -5.39
C LYS A 105 -9.54 -8.93 -4.68
N SER A 106 -8.45 -8.73 -5.42
CA SER A 106 -7.09 -8.74 -4.86
C SER A 106 -6.86 -7.58 -3.89
N LEU A 107 -7.30 -6.36 -4.25
CA LEU A 107 -7.24 -5.17 -3.41
C LEU A 107 -8.02 -5.34 -2.09
N GLN A 108 -9.23 -5.88 -2.17
CA GLN A 108 -10.06 -6.14 -0.99
C GLN A 108 -9.39 -7.17 -0.07
N THR A 109 -8.86 -8.25 -0.65
CA THR A 109 -8.20 -9.34 0.09
C THR A 109 -6.91 -8.86 0.76
N THR A 110 -6.01 -8.24 0.00
CA THR A 110 -4.72 -7.78 0.51
C THR A 110 -4.88 -6.59 1.46
N GLY A 111 -5.80 -5.67 1.17
CA GLY A 111 -6.12 -4.54 2.03
C GLY A 111 -6.74 -4.96 3.36
N GLY A 112 -7.73 -5.86 3.33
CA GLY A 112 -8.34 -6.41 4.54
C GLY A 112 -7.33 -7.17 5.41
N ARG A 113 -6.43 -7.94 4.79
CA ARG A 113 -5.33 -8.60 5.48
C ARG A 113 -4.38 -7.59 6.12
N LEU A 114 -3.95 -6.56 5.39
CA LEU A 114 -3.05 -5.53 5.92
C LEU A 114 -3.66 -4.80 7.12
N VAL A 115 -4.94 -4.42 7.04
CA VAL A 115 -5.65 -3.79 8.16
C VAL A 115 -5.67 -4.71 9.39
N SER A 116 -5.94 -5.99 9.19
CA SER A 116 -5.98 -6.98 10.27
C SER A 116 -4.61 -7.16 10.93
N GLU A 117 -3.55 -7.32 10.14
CA GLU A 117 -2.19 -7.49 10.65
C GLU A 117 -1.65 -6.24 11.34
N LEU A 118 -1.98 -5.04 10.84
CA LEU A 118 -1.67 -3.79 11.53
C LEU A 118 -2.39 -3.70 12.89
N GLY A 119 -3.63 -4.19 12.96
CA GLY A 119 -4.36 -4.32 14.22
C GLY A 119 -3.70 -5.28 15.20
N ASN A 120 -3.20 -6.42 14.71
CA ASN A 120 -2.43 -7.39 15.50
C ASN A 120 -1.12 -6.78 16.01
N LEU A 121 -0.35 -6.14 15.12
CA LEU A 121 0.91 -5.49 15.47
C LEU A 121 0.70 -4.42 16.55
N ARG A 122 -0.31 -3.56 16.38
CA ARG A 122 -0.66 -2.55 17.40
C ARG A 122 -0.96 -3.18 18.76
N ARG A 123 -1.67 -4.30 18.80
CA ARG A 123 -1.95 -5.02 20.06
C ARG A 123 -0.67 -5.59 20.67
N ALA A 124 0.17 -6.25 19.87
CA ALA A 124 1.42 -6.84 20.33
C ALA A 124 2.37 -5.79 20.92
N LEU A 125 2.46 -4.61 20.29
CA LEU A 125 3.27 -3.49 20.77
C LEU A 125 2.66 -2.73 21.96
N GLY A 126 1.33 -2.77 22.11
CA GLY A 126 0.62 -2.13 23.22
C GLY A 126 0.43 -3.03 24.45
N SER A 127 0.74 -4.32 24.35
CA SER A 127 0.70 -5.29 25.45
C SER A 127 2.01 -5.42 26.23
N THR A 128 2.95 -4.50 26.02
CA THR A 128 4.23 -4.37 26.74
C THR A 128 4.29 -3.05 27.49
#